data_AF-A0A1C7DNS4-F1
#
_entry.id   AF-A0A1C7DNS4-F1
#
_cell.length_a   1.000
_cell.length_b   1.000
_cell.length_c   1.000
_cell.angle_alpha   90.00
_cell.angle_beta   90.00
_cell.angle_gamma   90.00
#
_symmetry.space_group_name_H-M   'P 1'
#
loop_
_entity.id
_entity.type
_entity.pdbx_description
1 polymer ?
#
loop_
_entity_poly.entity_id
_entity_poly.type
_entity_poly.pdbx_seq_one_letter_code
_entity_poly.pdbx_strand_id
1 'polypeptide(L)'
;MIRENLPKEILKHLTVVEMKVILKAISKPVKGTKDVLINRIQTHASDEDIRNHTDKSCFVLTELGLEALEKYKNVLWIHKNKRDIFRYPLFYESKFDEYYFMNHWDLDPPNTLIDYYESENSGIVARIYQIENNSEKSFLYGLRKLTEEINLQLEKCKEVGWFNTCRIRRISLPSRKSGIRRTSVL
;
A
#
# COMPACT_ATOMS: atom_id res chain seq x y z
N MET A 1 -6.11 -1.80 23.50
CA MET A 1 -5.60 -1.75 22.11
C MET A 1 -4.10 -1.57 22.10
N ILE A 2 -3.59 -0.50 22.68
CA ILE A 2 -2.17 -0.36 23.03
C ILE A 2 -2.07 -0.13 24.54
N ARG A 3 -0.97 -0.54 25.15
CA ARG A 3 -0.63 -0.22 26.54
C ARG A 3 0.82 0.21 26.62
N GLU A 4 1.17 0.88 27.71
CA GLU A 4 2.58 1.07 28.04
C GLU A 4 3.24 -0.29 28.34
N ASN A 5 4.53 -0.40 28.01
CA ASN A 5 5.32 -1.58 28.28
C ASN A 5 5.45 -1.83 29.79
N LEU A 6 5.61 -3.09 30.16
CA LEU A 6 6.09 -3.45 31.48
C LEU A 6 7.60 -3.14 31.58
N PRO A 7 8.15 -2.88 32.77
CA PRO A 7 9.58 -2.57 32.93
C PRO A 7 10.48 -3.64 32.32
N LYS A 8 10.12 -4.92 32.38
CA LYS A 8 10.90 -6.01 31.76
C LYS A 8 10.84 -6.03 30.23
N GLU A 9 9.80 -5.46 29.63
CA GLU A 9 9.63 -5.42 28.17
C GLU A 9 10.52 -4.37 27.51
N ILE A 10 10.84 -3.27 28.20
CA ILE A 10 11.72 -2.22 27.65
C ILE A 10 13.14 -2.71 27.44
N LEU A 11 13.56 -3.77 28.13
CA LEU A 11 14.92 -4.27 28.12
C LEU A 11 15.42 -4.56 26.69
N LYS A 12 14.54 -5.02 25.80
CA LYS A 12 14.91 -5.25 24.38
C LYS A 12 15.33 -3.97 23.66
N HIS A 13 14.84 -2.82 24.10
CA HIS A 13 15.08 -1.50 23.52
C HIS A 13 16.19 -0.72 24.24
N LEU A 14 16.67 -1.20 25.39
CA LEU A 14 17.82 -0.61 26.07
C LEU A 14 19.13 -0.93 25.34
N THR A 15 20.08 -0.01 25.45
CA THR A 15 21.48 -0.22 25.06
C THR A 15 22.21 -1.06 26.10
N VAL A 16 23.33 -1.65 25.70
CA VAL A 16 24.19 -2.40 26.63
C VAL A 16 24.69 -1.52 27.77
N VAL A 17 24.96 -0.23 27.52
CA VAL A 17 25.43 0.71 28.55
C VAL A 17 24.36 0.91 29.63
N GLU A 18 23.12 1.15 29.22
CA GLU A 18 21.98 1.33 30.12
C GLU A 18 21.71 0.06 30.95
N MET A 19 21.76 -1.12 30.34
CA MET A 19 21.65 -2.40 31.07
C MET A 19 22.72 -2.57 32.13
N LYS A 20 23.95 -2.14 31.85
CA LYS A 20 25.05 -2.20 32.83
C LYS A 20 24.81 -1.27 34.01
N VAL A 21 24.13 -0.13 33.83
CA VAL A 21 23.74 0.77 34.92
C VAL A 21 22.78 0.05 35.87
N ILE A 22 21.72 -0.56 35.34
CA ILE A 22 20.74 -1.33 36.13
C ILE A 22 21.46 -2.44 36.92
N LEU A 23 22.30 -3.23 36.24
CA LEU A 23 23.04 -4.34 36.87
C LEU A 23 24.04 -3.88 37.95
N LYS A 24 24.69 -2.72 37.77
CA LYS A 24 25.55 -2.15 38.82
C LYS A 24 24.75 -1.76 40.06
N ALA A 25 23.59 -1.14 39.88
CA ALA A 25 22.74 -0.71 41.00
C ALA A 25 22.30 -1.90 41.88
N ILE A 26 22.01 -3.05 41.26
CA ILE A 26 21.65 -4.28 41.97
C ILE A 26 22.85 -5.18 42.29
N SER A 27 24.09 -4.66 42.22
CA SER A 27 25.34 -5.37 42.53
C SER A 27 25.51 -6.70 41.77
N LYS A 28 25.15 -6.73 40.48
CA LYS A 28 25.30 -7.91 39.60
C LYS A 28 26.39 -7.72 38.53
N PRO A 29 26.98 -8.83 38.03
CA PRO A 29 27.98 -8.77 36.99
C PRO A 29 27.50 -8.06 35.72
N VAL A 30 28.36 -7.25 35.10
CA VAL A 30 28.05 -6.40 33.94
C VAL A 30 28.69 -6.88 32.62
N LYS A 31 29.42 -7.99 32.64
CA LYS A 31 30.02 -8.59 31.43
C LYS A 31 29.01 -9.52 30.75
N GLY A 32 29.02 -9.53 29.42
CA GLY A 32 28.19 -10.40 28.59
C GLY A 32 27.66 -9.71 27.33
N THR A 33 27.01 -10.50 26.47
CA THR A 33 26.22 -10.02 25.34
C THR A 33 24.91 -9.39 25.82
N LYS A 34 24.22 -8.66 24.94
CA LYS A 34 22.93 -8.01 25.27
C LYS A 34 21.93 -9.01 25.85
N ASP A 35 21.77 -10.18 25.24
CA ASP A 35 20.82 -11.21 25.71
C ASP A 35 21.19 -11.77 27.09
N VAL A 36 22.49 -11.96 27.35
CA VAL A 36 22.98 -12.41 28.67
C VAL A 36 22.67 -11.35 29.75
N LEU A 37 22.81 -10.07 29.42
CA LEU A 37 22.48 -8.98 30.34
C LEU A 37 20.97 -8.88 30.57
N ILE A 38 20.14 -9.01 29.51
CA ILE A 38 18.67 -9.03 29.61
C ILE A 38 18.22 -10.16 30.53
N ASN A 39 18.67 -11.40 30.29
CA ASN A 39 18.29 -12.54 31.12
C ASN A 39 18.68 -12.34 32.58
N ARG A 40 19.88 -11.78 32.83
CA ARG A 40 20.35 -11.47 34.18
C ARG A 40 19.49 -10.42 34.88
N ILE A 41 19.11 -9.35 34.18
CA ILE A 41 18.18 -8.33 34.70
C ILE A 41 16.82 -8.96 34.98
N GLN A 42 16.25 -9.73 34.04
CA GLN A 42 14.94 -10.37 34.22
C GLN A 42 14.89 -11.34 35.41
N THR A 43 16.02 -12.00 35.72
CA THR A 43 16.13 -12.97 36.82
C THR A 43 16.32 -12.30 38.19
N HIS A 44 16.95 -11.11 38.25
CA HIS A 44 17.43 -10.55 39.51
C HIS A 44 16.94 -9.13 39.83
N ALA A 45 16.45 -8.37 38.86
CA ALA A 45 15.92 -7.04 39.07
C ALA A 45 14.40 -7.09 39.25
N SER A 46 13.90 -6.31 40.21
CA SER A 46 12.48 -6.00 40.32
C SER A 46 12.07 -4.98 39.24
N ASP A 47 10.76 -4.84 39.04
CA ASP A 47 10.20 -3.82 38.16
C ASP A 47 10.55 -2.39 38.63
N GLU A 48 10.73 -2.20 39.94
CA GLU A 48 11.12 -0.94 40.56
C GLU A 48 12.60 -0.61 40.31
N ASP A 49 13.48 -1.62 40.39
CA ASP A 49 14.90 -1.47 40.04
C ASP A 49 15.06 -1.03 38.59
N ILE A 50 14.23 -1.53 37.68
CA ILE A 50 14.28 -1.14 36.27
C ILE A 50 13.77 0.29 36.11
N ARG A 51 12.61 0.63 36.67
CA ARG A 51 12.00 1.97 36.57
C ARG A 51 12.90 3.08 37.10
N ASN A 52 13.57 2.86 38.23
CA ASN A 52 14.44 3.86 38.83
C ASN A 52 15.70 4.17 38.01
N HIS A 53 16.00 3.35 37.00
CA HIS A 53 17.22 3.45 36.20
C HIS A 53 16.94 3.56 34.70
N THR A 54 15.68 3.72 34.30
CA THR A 54 15.31 4.06 32.92
C THR A 54 14.03 4.89 32.87
N ASP A 55 14.09 5.99 32.12
CA ASP A 55 12.96 6.85 31.75
C ASP A 55 12.30 6.42 30.43
N LYS A 56 12.84 5.39 29.77
CA LYS A 56 12.34 4.92 28.49
C LYS A 56 11.05 4.13 28.67
N SER A 57 10.07 4.44 27.84
CA SER A 57 8.88 3.63 27.63
C SER A 57 8.61 3.40 26.14
N CYS A 58 7.88 2.35 25.83
CA CYS A 58 7.36 2.04 24.52
C CYS A 58 5.91 1.54 24.64
N PHE A 59 5.15 1.71 23.56
CA PHE A 59 3.80 1.16 23.49
C PHE A 59 3.84 -0.26 22.96
N VAL A 60 3.17 -1.16 23.67
CA VAL A 60 3.02 -2.56 23.29
C VAL A 60 1.59 -2.78 22.84
N LEU A 61 1.45 -3.51 21.73
CA LEU A 61 0.16 -3.92 21.21
C LEU A 61 -0.39 -5.03 22.11
N THR A 62 -1.61 -4.84 22.63
CA THR A 62 -2.28 -5.87 23.44
C THR A 62 -2.83 -6.98 22.54
N GLU A 63 -3.18 -8.15 23.09
CA GLU A 63 -3.90 -9.21 22.35
C GLU A 63 -5.19 -8.67 21.71
N LEU A 64 -6.02 -7.96 22.49
CA LEU A 64 -7.19 -7.23 21.96
C LEU A 64 -6.84 -6.21 20.85
N GLY A 65 -5.61 -5.70 20.86
CA GLY A 65 -5.12 -4.79 19.83
C GLY A 65 -4.78 -5.52 18.54
N LEU A 66 -4.11 -6.67 18.65
CA LEU A 66 -3.85 -7.58 17.54
C LEU A 66 -5.16 -8.08 16.92
N GLU A 67 -6.11 -8.51 17.74
CA GLU A 67 -7.44 -8.94 17.27
C GLU A 67 -8.16 -7.82 16.52
N ALA A 68 -8.10 -6.58 17.03
CA ALA A 68 -8.69 -5.44 16.35
C ALA A 68 -8.00 -5.13 15.01
N LEU A 69 -6.66 -5.19 14.95
CA LEU A 69 -5.93 -4.99 13.69
C LEU A 69 -6.26 -6.05 12.66
N GLU A 70 -6.39 -7.32 13.08
CA GLU A 70 -6.77 -8.40 12.19
C GLU A 70 -8.21 -8.23 11.69
N LYS A 71 -9.14 -7.92 12.60
CA LYS A 71 -10.55 -7.68 12.27
C LYS A 71 -10.72 -6.53 11.27
N TYR A 72 -10.00 -5.43 11.45
CA TYR A 72 -10.13 -4.22 10.62
C TYR A 72 -9.02 -4.07 9.58
N LYS A 73 -8.31 -5.15 9.22
CA LYS A 73 -7.21 -5.11 8.23
C LYS A 73 -7.62 -4.50 6.90
N ASN A 74 -8.86 -4.74 6.47
CA ASN A 74 -9.42 -4.25 5.22
C ASN A 74 -9.62 -2.72 5.25
N VAL A 75 -10.06 -2.19 6.40
CA VAL A 75 -10.14 -0.74 6.64
C VAL A 75 -8.74 -0.10 6.58
N LEU A 76 -7.76 -0.74 7.22
CA LEU A 76 -6.37 -0.25 7.22
C LEU A 76 -5.77 -0.23 5.81
N TRP A 77 -6.08 -1.25 4.99
CA TRP A 77 -5.65 -1.30 3.60
C TRP A 77 -6.23 -0.13 2.80
N ILE A 78 -7.52 0.16 2.95
CA ILE A 78 -8.16 1.31 2.28
C ILE A 78 -7.57 2.63 2.76
N HIS A 79 -7.42 2.83 4.07
CA HIS A 79 -6.86 4.07 4.62
C HIS A 79 -5.46 4.36 4.07
N LYS A 80 -4.61 3.33 3.96
CA LYS A 80 -3.25 3.45 3.42
C LYS A 80 -3.24 3.84 1.94
N ASN A 81 -4.14 3.28 1.14
CA ASN A 81 -4.10 3.37 -0.31
C ASN A 81 -5.09 4.39 -0.92
N LYS A 82 -5.98 5.00 -0.12
CA LYS A 82 -7.04 5.90 -0.60
C LYS A 82 -6.57 7.01 -1.53
N ARG A 83 -5.37 7.54 -1.29
CA ARG A 83 -4.83 8.66 -2.08
C ARG A 83 -4.42 8.20 -3.46
N ASP A 84 -3.95 6.98 -3.59
CA ASP A 84 -3.55 6.40 -4.87
C ASP A 84 -4.80 5.95 -5.64
N ILE A 85 -5.78 5.37 -4.95
CA ILE A 85 -7.04 4.91 -5.56
C ILE A 85 -7.93 6.07 -6.00
N PHE A 86 -8.24 7.02 -5.09
CA PHE A 86 -9.28 8.04 -5.29
C PHE A 86 -8.77 9.45 -5.68
N ARG A 87 -7.49 9.60 -6.07
CA ARG A 87 -6.95 10.93 -6.44
C ARG A 87 -7.69 11.57 -7.64
N TYR A 88 -7.96 12.88 -7.52
CA TYR A 88 -8.29 13.94 -8.52
C TYR A 88 -8.89 13.49 -9.88
N PRO A 89 -10.02 14.07 -10.33
CA PRO A 89 -10.48 15.42 -10.00
C PRO A 89 -11.68 15.55 -9.08
N LEU A 90 -12.35 14.46 -8.71
CA LEU A 90 -13.61 14.55 -7.94
C LEU A 90 -13.54 13.65 -6.72
N PHE A 91 -12.99 14.19 -5.62
CA PHE A 91 -12.97 13.53 -4.32
C PHE A 91 -14.38 13.32 -3.72
N TYR A 92 -15.40 13.97 -4.26
CA TYR A 92 -16.70 14.12 -3.59
C TYR A 92 -17.79 13.12 -4.01
N GLU A 93 -17.53 12.23 -4.96
CA GLU A 93 -18.52 11.24 -5.45
C GLU A 93 -17.98 9.79 -5.45
N SER A 94 -16.94 9.50 -4.68
CA SER A 94 -16.53 8.11 -4.51
C SER A 94 -17.57 7.36 -3.69
N LYS A 95 -18.12 6.28 -4.26
CA LYS A 95 -18.99 5.34 -3.55
C LYS A 95 -18.30 4.70 -2.34
N PHE A 96 -16.97 4.57 -2.39
CA PHE A 96 -16.18 3.89 -1.38
C PHE A 96 -15.23 4.84 -0.68
N ASP A 97 -15.15 4.72 0.64
CA ASP A 97 -14.20 5.38 1.51
C ASP A 97 -13.90 4.49 2.73
N GLU A 98 -13.13 5.01 3.69
CA GLU A 98 -12.82 4.28 4.93
C GLU A 98 -14.08 3.91 5.71
N TYR A 99 -15.07 4.80 5.77
CA TYR A 99 -16.30 4.58 6.53
C TYR A 99 -17.14 3.46 5.94
N TYR A 100 -17.21 3.35 4.62
CA TYR A 100 -17.85 2.22 3.94
C TYR A 100 -17.25 0.90 4.42
N PHE A 101 -15.92 0.77 4.39
CA PHE A 101 -15.24 -0.44 4.82
C PHE A 101 -15.19 -0.61 6.36
N MET A 102 -15.38 0.45 7.15
CA MET A 102 -15.60 0.29 8.61
C MET A 102 -16.94 -0.40 8.88
N ASN A 103 -17.97 -0.08 8.10
CA ASN A 103 -19.28 -0.71 8.20
C ASN A 103 -19.31 -2.11 7.54
N HIS A 104 -18.35 -2.40 6.66
CA HIS A 104 -18.26 -3.62 5.86
C HIS A 104 -16.84 -4.19 5.92
N TRP A 105 -16.33 -4.37 7.14
CA TRP A 105 -14.94 -4.74 7.40
C TRP A 105 -14.61 -6.15 6.92
N ASP A 106 -15.62 -6.98 6.69
CA ASP A 106 -15.57 -8.33 6.16
C ASP A 106 -15.33 -8.39 4.65
N LEU A 107 -15.59 -7.29 3.92
CA LEU A 107 -15.39 -7.24 2.48
C LEU A 107 -13.91 -7.14 2.11
N ASP A 108 -13.52 -7.87 1.06
CA ASP A 108 -12.21 -7.75 0.44
C ASP A 108 -12.13 -6.46 -0.39
N PRO A 109 -11.30 -5.47 -0.01
CA PRO A 109 -11.31 -4.18 -0.69
C PRO A 109 -10.87 -4.23 -2.16
N PRO A 110 -9.78 -4.93 -2.54
CA PRO A 110 -9.37 -5.02 -3.93
C PRO A 110 -10.48 -5.53 -4.85
N ASN A 111 -11.08 -6.69 -4.54
CA ASN A 111 -12.11 -7.28 -5.40
C ASN A 111 -13.37 -6.42 -5.42
N THR A 112 -13.82 -5.92 -4.25
CA THR A 112 -15.02 -5.05 -4.17
C THR A 112 -14.87 -3.81 -5.05
N LEU A 113 -13.69 -3.19 -5.05
CA LEU A 113 -13.41 -2.01 -5.86
C LEU A 113 -13.28 -2.35 -7.34
N ILE A 114 -12.62 -3.47 -7.68
CA ILE A 114 -12.48 -3.92 -9.08
C ILE A 114 -13.84 -4.19 -9.69
N ASP A 115 -14.70 -4.96 -9.01
CA ASP A 115 -16.03 -5.33 -9.48
C ASP A 115 -16.90 -4.10 -9.79
N TYR A 116 -16.77 -3.05 -8.98
CA TYR A 116 -17.50 -1.80 -9.21
C TYR A 116 -16.87 -0.94 -10.31
N TYR A 117 -15.56 -0.73 -10.28
CA TYR A 117 -14.91 0.21 -11.20
C TYR A 117 -14.57 -0.38 -12.57
N GLU A 118 -14.75 -1.68 -12.78
CA GLU A 118 -14.50 -2.29 -14.10
C GLU A 118 -15.38 -1.73 -15.21
N SER A 119 -16.64 -1.37 -14.89
CA SER A 119 -17.54 -0.67 -15.82
C SER A 119 -17.44 0.85 -15.73
N GLU A 120 -17.11 1.39 -14.56
CA GLU A 120 -17.18 2.83 -14.29
C GLU A 120 -15.88 3.59 -14.57
N ASN A 121 -14.73 3.02 -14.20
CA ASN A 121 -13.44 3.70 -14.30
C ASN A 121 -12.26 2.71 -14.35
N SER A 122 -11.88 2.32 -15.56
CA SER A 122 -10.72 1.45 -15.82
C SER A 122 -9.41 1.97 -15.20
N GLY A 123 -9.26 3.29 -15.03
CA GLY A 123 -8.09 3.91 -14.42
C GLY A 123 -7.95 3.61 -12.93
N ILE A 124 -9.05 3.47 -12.19
CA ILE A 124 -9.02 3.08 -10.78
C ILE A 124 -8.63 1.61 -10.66
N VAL A 125 -9.20 0.75 -11.51
CA VAL A 125 -8.86 -0.68 -11.58
C VAL A 125 -7.37 -0.89 -11.85
N ALA A 126 -6.78 -0.13 -12.77
CA ALA A 126 -5.35 -0.18 -13.04
C ALA A 126 -4.48 0.10 -11.80
N ARG A 127 -4.90 1.06 -10.96
CA ARG A 127 -4.19 1.42 -9.72
C ARG A 127 -4.34 0.36 -8.64
N ILE A 128 -5.52 -0.25 -8.52
CA ILE A 128 -5.73 -1.37 -7.58
C ILE A 128 -4.80 -2.53 -7.93
N TYR A 129 -4.73 -2.94 -9.20
CA TYR A 129 -3.79 -3.98 -9.63
C TYR A 129 -2.32 -3.59 -9.42
N GLN A 130 -1.98 -2.30 -9.51
CA GLN A 130 -0.63 -1.83 -9.19
C GLN A 130 -0.30 -2.03 -7.70
N ILE A 131 -1.22 -1.69 -6.80
CA ILE A 131 -1.09 -1.89 -5.34
C ILE A 131 -0.95 -3.38 -5.02
N GLU A 132 -1.73 -4.23 -5.70
CA GLU A 132 -1.68 -5.70 -5.58
C GLU A 132 -0.46 -6.33 -6.30
N ASN A 133 0.50 -5.53 -6.75
CA ASN A 133 1.70 -5.96 -7.48
C ASN A 133 1.42 -6.81 -8.74
N ASN A 134 0.26 -6.62 -9.37
CA ASN A 134 -0.10 -7.24 -10.64
C ASN A 134 0.16 -6.27 -11.79
N SER A 135 1.43 -6.18 -12.20
CA SER A 135 1.88 -5.23 -13.23
C SER A 135 1.23 -5.47 -14.59
N GLU A 136 0.97 -6.72 -14.97
CA GLU A 136 0.34 -7.06 -16.25
C GLU A 136 -1.07 -6.49 -16.35
N LYS A 137 -1.93 -6.81 -15.37
CA LYS A 137 -3.30 -6.29 -15.35
C LYS A 137 -3.32 -4.78 -15.16
N SER A 138 -2.45 -4.24 -14.31
CA SER A 138 -2.33 -2.79 -14.13
C SER A 138 -2.06 -2.08 -15.47
N PHE A 139 -1.12 -2.60 -16.25
CA PHE A 139 -0.79 -2.05 -17.57
C PHE A 139 -1.96 -2.15 -18.56
N LEU A 140 -2.63 -3.30 -18.62
CA LEU A 140 -3.77 -3.51 -19.52
C LEU A 140 -4.92 -2.53 -19.25
N TYR A 141 -5.31 -2.36 -17.99
CA TYR A 141 -6.36 -1.39 -17.63
C TYR A 141 -5.87 0.06 -17.81
N GLY A 142 -4.57 0.33 -17.63
CA GLY A 142 -3.98 1.63 -17.96
C GLY A 142 -4.12 1.99 -19.44
N LEU A 143 -3.84 1.04 -20.35
CA LEU A 143 -4.04 1.22 -21.79
C LEU A 143 -5.52 1.42 -22.14
N ARG A 144 -6.41 0.68 -21.49
CA ARG A 144 -7.86 0.85 -21.65
C ARG A 144 -8.27 2.27 -21.28
N LYS A 145 -7.80 2.79 -20.14
CA LYS A 145 -8.10 4.16 -19.71
C LYS A 145 -7.62 5.22 -20.72
N LEU A 146 -6.40 5.09 -21.22
CA LEU A 146 -5.87 5.99 -22.25
C LEU A 146 -6.72 5.96 -23.52
N THR A 147 -7.18 4.78 -23.93
CA THR A 147 -8.04 4.61 -25.09
C THR A 147 -9.40 5.28 -24.89
N GLU A 148 -10.01 5.11 -23.71
CA GLU A 148 -11.26 5.77 -23.31
C GLU A 148 -11.12 7.31 -23.36
N GLU A 149 -10.01 7.85 -22.85
CA GLU A 149 -9.74 9.30 -22.87
C GLU A 149 -9.54 9.84 -24.29
N ILE A 150 -8.77 9.15 -25.13
CA ILE A 150 -8.58 9.53 -26.54
C ILE A 150 -9.92 9.54 -27.27
N ASN A 151 -10.74 8.49 -27.11
CA ASN A 151 -12.05 8.40 -27.74
C ASN A 151 -12.97 9.53 -27.29
N LEU A 152 -12.99 9.86 -26.00
CA LEU A 152 -13.78 10.98 -25.48
C LEU A 152 -13.36 12.32 -26.10
N GLN A 153 -12.06 12.56 -26.28
CA GLN A 153 -11.58 13.79 -26.94
C GLN A 153 -11.95 13.81 -28.44
N LEU A 154 -11.86 12.67 -29.12
CA LEU A 154 -12.27 12.56 -30.52
C LEU A 154 -13.77 12.84 -30.69
N GLU A 155 -14.64 12.33 -29.82
CA GLU A 155 -16.07 12.63 -29.85
C GLU A 155 -16.34 14.11 -29.62
N LYS A 156 -15.69 14.73 -28.62
CA LYS A 156 -15.78 16.18 -28.39
C LYS A 156 -15.34 16.99 -29.62
N CYS A 157 -14.27 16.59 -30.30
CA CYS A 157 -13.83 17.26 -31.52
C CYS A 157 -14.85 17.15 -32.67
N LYS A 158 -15.63 16.05 -32.74
CA LYS A 158 -16.72 15.90 -33.72
C LYS A 158 -17.88 16.84 -33.40
N GLU A 159 -18.27 16.93 -32.13
CA GLU A 159 -19.39 17.77 -31.67
C GLU A 159 -19.14 19.27 -31.91
N VAL A 160 -17.90 19.73 -31.73
CA VAL A 160 -17.53 21.15 -31.90
C VAL A 160 -17.25 21.51 -33.38
N GLY A 161 -17.37 20.58 -34.32
CA GLY A 161 -17.20 20.83 -35.77
C GLY A 161 -15.75 21.07 -36.23
N TRP A 162 -14.76 20.87 -35.37
CA TRP A 162 -13.33 21.08 -35.66
C TRP A 162 -12.71 20.01 -36.58
N PHE A 163 -13.42 18.92 -36.85
CA PHE A 163 -12.97 17.92 -37.82
C PHE A 163 -12.82 18.47 -39.25
N ASN A 164 -13.52 19.55 -39.59
CA ASN A 164 -13.42 20.17 -40.91
C ASN A 164 -12.20 21.09 -41.09
N THR A 165 -11.51 21.48 -40.01
CA THR A 165 -10.30 22.32 -40.07
C THR A 165 -9.00 21.54 -39.87
N CYS A 166 -9.04 20.40 -39.17
CA CYS A 166 -7.88 19.52 -39.02
C CYS A 166 -7.83 18.46 -40.14
N ARG A 167 -7.03 18.71 -41.18
CA ARG A 167 -6.57 17.66 -42.12
C ARG A 167 -5.75 16.60 -41.36
N ILE A 168 -6.42 15.62 -40.76
CA ILE A 168 -5.75 14.41 -40.27
C ILE A 168 -5.33 13.62 -41.52
N ARG A 169 -4.06 13.73 -41.91
CA ARG A 169 -3.47 12.86 -42.92
C ARG A 169 -3.58 11.43 -42.42
N ARG A 170 -4.34 10.58 -43.12
CA ARG A 170 -4.30 9.12 -42.95
C ARG A 170 -2.83 8.68 -42.98
N ILE A 171 -2.32 8.16 -41.87
CA ILE A 171 -1.09 7.39 -41.87
C ILE A 171 -1.48 6.01 -42.43
N SER A 172 -1.32 5.83 -43.73
CA SER A 172 -1.41 4.51 -44.36
C SER A 172 -0.16 3.72 -43.97
N LEU A 173 -0.32 2.66 -43.17
CA LEU A 173 0.73 1.66 -42.98
C LEU A 173 1.09 1.03 -44.34
N PRO A 174 2.38 0.90 -44.69
CA PRO A 174 2.76 0.32 -45.97
C PRO A 174 2.42 -1.17 -45.97
N SER A 175 1.55 -1.57 -46.90
CA SER A 175 1.28 -2.96 -47.19
C SER A 175 2.54 -3.59 -47.80
N ARG A 176 3.11 -4.58 -47.11
CA ARG A 176 4.16 -5.45 -47.66
C ARG A 176 3.61 -6.18 -48.88
N LYS A 177 3.95 -5.73 -50.09
CA LYS A 177 3.82 -6.55 -51.29
C LYS A 177 4.95 -7.56 -51.31
N SER A 178 4.63 -8.82 -51.08
CA SER A 178 5.47 -9.97 -51.40
C SER A 178 5.68 -10.03 -52.91
N GLY A 179 6.93 -9.89 -53.34
CA GLY A 179 7.31 -10.06 -54.73
C GLY A 179 7.40 -11.53 -55.10
N ILE A 180 6.62 -11.97 -56.08
CA ILE A 180 6.90 -13.17 -56.87
C ILE A 180 7.00 -12.70 -58.33
N ARG A 181 8.23 -12.62 -58.85
CA ARG A 181 8.48 -12.47 -60.28
C ARG A 181 8.24 -13.83 -60.94
N ARG A 182 7.28 -13.92 -61.86
CA ARG A 182 7.27 -14.94 -62.92
C ARG A 182 7.82 -14.29 -64.18
N THR A 183 8.96 -14.81 -64.64
CA THR A 183 9.50 -14.61 -65.98
C THR A 183 8.61 -15.35 -66.99
N SER A 184 8.19 -14.67 -68.05
CA SER A 184 7.65 -15.31 -69.27
C SER A 184 8.59 -14.99 -70.42
N VAL A 185 9.17 -16.05 -70.96
CA VAL A 185 9.96 -16.09 -72.19
C VAL A 185 9.01 -16.02 -73.38
N LEU A 186 9.27 -15.10 -74.30
CA LEU A 186 9.08 -15.26 -75.75
C LEU A 186 10.21 -14.49 -76.43
#